data_AF-A0A183EGD4-F1
#
_entry.id   AF-A0A183EGD4-F1
#
_cell.length_a   1.000
_cell.length_b   1.000
_cell.length_c   1.000
_cell.angle_alpha   90.00
_cell.angle_beta   90.00
_cell.angle_gamma   90.00
#
_symmetry.space_group_name_H-M   'P 1'
#
loop_
_entity.id
_entity.type
_entity.pdbx_description
1 polymer ?
#
loop_
_entity_poly.entity_id
_entity_poly.type
_entity_poly.pdbx_seq_one_letter_code
_entity_poly.pdbx_strand_id
1 'polypeptide(L)'
;MSMINFIRKESYNGRCFVCGKGDFGGLLQLRLHFAEDNHLSKGLPNKSVWRVEENLVPLFGNDNLMWMLESYIDEKEVASQAELESSMASQAELASTIALRAKLTSSSAENMESINRKIGTVIAEDYPDLQNSVLADAELCASLT
;
A
#
# COMPACT_ATOMS: atom_id res chain seq x y z
N MET A 1 -7.31 0.87 20.69
CA MET A 1 -7.19 -0.14 21.78
C MET A 1 -8.46 -0.36 22.62
N SER A 2 -9.29 0.65 22.93
CA SER A 2 -10.44 0.49 23.84
C SER A 2 -11.45 -0.60 23.47
N MET A 3 -11.67 -0.81 22.17
CA MET A 3 -12.49 -1.91 21.65
C MET A 3 -11.98 -3.29 22.07
N ILE A 4 -10.67 -3.53 21.97
CA ILE A 4 -10.05 -4.81 22.30
C ILE A 4 -10.11 -5.05 23.80
N ASN A 5 -9.85 -4.01 24.60
CA ASN A 5 -9.96 -4.07 26.06
C ASN A 5 -11.38 -4.42 26.50
N PHE A 6 -12.40 -3.83 25.87
CA PHE A 6 -13.79 -4.18 26.11
C PHE A 6 -14.09 -5.65 25.80
N ILE A 7 -13.72 -6.14 24.61
CA ILE A 7 -13.96 -7.54 24.22
C ILE A 7 -13.27 -8.50 25.20
N ARG A 8 -12.03 -8.20 25.60
CA ARG A 8 -11.27 -9.01 26.57
C ARG A 8 -11.89 -8.97 27.96
N LYS A 9 -12.33 -7.80 28.42
CA LYS A 9 -13.06 -7.63 29.70
C LYS A 9 -14.32 -8.49 29.73
N GLU A 10 -15.15 -8.40 28.70
CA GLU A 10 -16.40 -9.15 28.64
C GLU A 10 -16.13 -10.66 28.53
N SER A 11 -15.16 -11.06 27.72
CA SER A 11 -14.76 -12.48 27.60
C SER A 11 -14.24 -13.05 28.91
N TYR A 12 -13.39 -12.30 29.63
CA TYR A 12 -12.88 -12.70 30.94
C TYR A 12 -13.99 -12.84 31.97
N ASN A 13 -14.96 -11.92 31.96
CA ASN A 13 -16.12 -11.97 32.83
C ASN A 13 -17.18 -13.01 32.40
N GLY A 14 -16.91 -13.80 31.35
CA GLY A 14 -17.88 -14.77 30.85
C GLY A 14 -19.16 -14.13 30.34
N ARG A 15 -19.07 -12.93 29.76
CA ARG A 15 -20.20 -12.19 29.20
C ARG A 15 -20.07 -12.02 27.69
N CYS A 16 -21.21 -12.07 27.00
CA CYS A 16 -21.28 -11.78 25.59
C CYS A 16 -21.14 -10.27 25.36
N PHE A 17 -20.08 -9.86 24.66
CA PHE A 17 -19.84 -8.45 24.34
C PHE A 17 -20.86 -7.85 23.34
N VAL A 18 -21.77 -8.66 22.77
CA VAL A 18 -22.82 -8.20 21.84
C VAL A 18 -24.15 -8.00 22.54
N CYS A 19 -24.60 -9.01 23.31
CA CYS A 19 -25.92 -9.00 23.94
C CYS A 19 -25.91 -8.83 25.47
N GLY A 20 -24.72 -8.79 26.09
CA GLY A 20 -24.56 -8.62 27.54
C GLY A 20 -24.96 -9.82 28.40
N LYS A 21 -25.49 -10.91 27.80
CA LYS A 21 -25.80 -12.15 28.54
C LYS A 21 -24.52 -12.69 29.20
N GLY A 22 -24.65 -13.19 30.42
CA GLY A 22 -23.58 -13.78 31.21
C GLY A 22 -23.91 -15.22 31.62
N ASP A 23 -23.24 -15.69 32.67
CA ASP A 23 -23.45 -17.00 33.30
C ASP A 23 -23.22 -18.20 32.36
N PHE A 24 -22.44 -17.99 31.30
CA PHE A 24 -21.88 -19.09 30.54
C PHE A 24 -20.88 -19.81 31.45
N GLY A 25 -21.10 -21.10 31.72
CA GLY A 25 -20.27 -21.94 32.61
C GLY A 25 -18.81 -22.15 32.16
N GLY A 26 -18.27 -21.23 31.37
CA GLY A 26 -16.91 -21.18 30.86
C GLY A 26 -16.82 -20.52 29.49
N LEU A 27 -15.58 -20.25 29.06
CA LEU A 27 -15.29 -19.68 27.74
C LEU A 27 -15.79 -20.56 26.58
N LEU A 28 -15.85 -21.88 26.77
CA LEU A 28 -16.38 -22.80 25.76
C LEU A 28 -17.86 -22.52 25.48
N GLN A 29 -18.66 -22.36 26.54
CA GLN A 29 -20.10 -22.06 26.41
C GLN A 29 -20.32 -20.68 25.81
N LEU A 30 -19.51 -19.70 26.20
CA LEU A 30 -19.53 -18.37 25.58
C LEU A 30 -19.21 -18.44 24.07
N ARG A 31 -18.27 -19.30 23.66
CA ARG A 31 -17.94 -19.51 22.24
C ARG A 31 -19.07 -20.18 21.47
N LEU A 32 -19.71 -21.19 22.05
CA LEU A 32 -20.90 -21.83 21.47
C LEU A 32 -22.03 -20.81 21.28
N HIS A 33 -22.28 -19.99 22.30
CA HIS A 33 -23.25 -18.90 22.22
C HIS A 33 -22.96 -17.91 21.07
N PHE A 34 -21.69 -17.56 20.82
CA PHE A 34 -21.34 -16.71 19.68
C PHE A 34 -21.69 -17.35 18.33
N ALA A 35 -21.54 -18.67 18.21
CA ALA A 35 -21.82 -19.42 16.99
C ALA A 35 -23.32 -19.64 16.77
N GLU A 36 -24.06 -20.05 17.81
CA GLU A 36 -25.49 -20.36 17.74
C GLU A 36 -26.35 -19.12 17.45
N ASP A 37 -26.05 -18.00 18.10
CA ASP A 37 -26.83 -16.76 17.95
C ASP A 37 -26.29 -15.84 16.83
N ASN A 38 -25.27 -16.31 16.10
CA ASN A 38 -24.56 -15.59 15.05
C ASN A 38 -24.17 -14.16 15.48
N HIS A 39 -23.66 -14.02 16.70
CA HIS A 39 -23.35 -12.71 17.29
C HIS A 39 -22.17 -12.02 16.63
N LEU A 40 -21.22 -12.79 16.08
CA LEU A 40 -20.08 -12.23 15.37
C LEU A 40 -20.49 -11.51 14.07
N SER A 41 -21.58 -11.92 13.42
CA SER A 41 -22.07 -11.25 12.22
C SER A 41 -22.84 -9.96 12.51
N LYS A 42 -23.38 -9.80 13.73
CA LYS A 42 -24.08 -8.58 14.16
C LYS A 42 -23.10 -7.40 14.37
N GLY A 43 -21.81 -7.71 14.43
CA GLY A 43 -20.76 -6.72 14.67
C GLY A 43 -20.71 -6.29 16.14
N LEU A 44 -19.95 -5.23 16.38
CA LEU A 44 -19.75 -4.69 17.72
C LEU A 44 -20.90 -3.76 18.13
N PRO A 45 -21.21 -3.68 19.44
CA PRO A 45 -22.15 -2.70 19.94
C PRO A 45 -21.66 -1.26 19.67
N ASN A 46 -22.56 -0.30 19.90
CA ASN A 46 -22.28 1.12 19.68
C ASN A 46 -20.96 1.54 20.36
N LYS A 47 -20.19 2.42 19.72
CA LYS A 47 -18.93 2.95 20.25
C LYS A 47 -19.06 3.53 21.64
N SER A 48 -20.21 4.11 21.99
CA SER A 48 -20.47 4.64 23.34
C SER A 48 -20.39 3.58 24.45
N VAL A 49 -20.64 2.31 24.13
CA VAL A 49 -20.61 1.20 25.10
C VAL A 49 -19.18 0.84 25.50
N TRP A 50 -18.26 0.86 24.55
CA TRP A 50 -16.90 0.37 24.77
C TRP A 50 -15.84 1.47 24.80
N ARG A 51 -16.13 2.67 24.30
CA ARG A 51 -15.27 3.85 24.41
C ARG A 51 -15.56 4.60 25.71
N VAL A 52 -15.41 3.90 26.84
CA VAL A 52 -15.50 4.43 28.20
C VAL A 52 -14.13 4.42 28.86
N GLU A 53 -13.94 5.26 29.88
CA GLU A 53 -12.67 5.44 30.60
C GLU A 53 -12.05 4.11 31.05
N GLU A 54 -12.88 3.21 31.59
CA GLU A 54 -12.46 1.89 32.09
C GLU A 54 -11.79 1.00 31.03
N ASN A 55 -12.06 1.22 29.75
CA ASN A 55 -11.51 0.42 28.66
C ASN A 55 -10.34 1.12 27.96
N LEU A 56 -9.95 2.34 28.36
CA LEU A 56 -8.84 3.04 27.72
C LEU A 56 -7.49 2.40 28.03
N VAL A 57 -7.38 1.73 29.18
CA VAL A 57 -6.17 1.05 29.64
C VAL A 57 -6.42 -0.47 29.67
N PRO A 58 -5.45 -1.31 29.29
CA PRO A 58 -5.57 -2.76 29.41
C PRO A 58 -5.78 -3.19 30.87
N LEU A 59 -6.78 -4.03 31.11
CA LEU A 59 -7.05 -4.61 32.44
C LEU A 59 -6.07 -5.73 32.82
N PHE A 60 -5.43 -6.35 31.83
CA PHE A 60 -4.49 -7.44 32.00
C PHE A 60 -3.09 -6.92 31.65
N GLY A 61 -2.17 -6.94 32.63
CA GLY A 61 -0.77 -6.58 32.40
C GLY A 61 -0.04 -7.64 31.57
N ASN A 62 0.96 -7.20 30.80
CA ASN A 62 1.78 -8.05 29.91
C ASN A 62 0.99 -8.76 28.80
N ASP A 63 0.21 -7.99 28.04
CA ASP A 63 -0.58 -8.53 26.95
C ASP A 63 0.24 -8.68 25.66
N ASN A 64 0.77 -9.89 25.45
CA ASN A 64 1.45 -10.24 24.20
C ASN A 64 0.59 -9.98 22.95
N LEU A 65 -0.74 -10.12 23.05
CA LEU A 65 -1.62 -9.81 21.92
C LEU A 65 -1.58 -8.33 21.57
N MET A 66 -1.54 -7.45 22.57
CA MET A 66 -1.48 -6.01 22.32
C MET A 66 -0.19 -5.63 21.59
N TRP A 67 0.94 -6.14 22.06
CA TRP A 67 2.24 -5.89 21.44
C TRP A 67 2.31 -6.42 20.00
N MET A 68 1.79 -7.62 19.74
CA MET A 68 1.74 -8.16 18.38
C MET A 68 0.88 -7.29 17.45
N LEU A 69 -0.25 -6.78 17.95
CA LEU A 69 -1.12 -5.90 17.16
C LEU A 69 -0.50 -4.52 16.94
N GLU A 70 0.19 -3.96 17.94
CA GLU A 70 0.93 -2.70 17.81
C GLU A 70 2.04 -2.83 16.76
N SER A 71 2.89 -3.85 16.87
CA SER A 71 3.95 -4.14 15.88
C SER A 71 3.38 -4.25 14.46
N TYR A 72 2.27 -4.98 14.30
CA TYR A 72 1.64 -5.14 13.00
C TYR A 72 1.09 -3.83 12.42
N ILE A 73 0.53 -2.95 13.25
CA ILE A 73 0.05 -1.64 12.83
C ILE A 73 1.24 -0.78 12.42
N ASP A 74 2.29 -0.73 13.24
CA ASP A 74 3.50 0.06 12.99
C ASP A 74 4.17 -0.37 11.68
N GLU A 75 4.33 -1.67 11.46
CA GLU A 75 4.86 -2.24 10.20
C GLU A 75 4.04 -1.81 8.98
N LYS A 76 2.70 -1.82 9.11
CA LYS A 76 1.81 -1.43 8.01
C LYS A 76 1.85 0.07 7.74
N GLU A 77 1.94 0.90 8.77
CA GLU A 77 2.08 2.34 8.62
C GLU A 77 3.40 2.69 7.93
N VAL A 78 4.50 2.05 8.32
CA VAL A 78 5.82 2.21 7.68
C VAL A 78 5.77 1.80 6.21
N ALA A 79 5.14 0.67 5.87
CA ALA A 79 4.98 0.25 4.48
C ALA A 79 4.20 1.29 3.65
N SER A 80 3.10 1.83 4.19
CA SER A 80 2.30 2.84 3.50
C SER A 80 3.04 4.18 3.31
N GLN A 81 3.90 4.56 4.26
CA GLN A 81 4.74 5.75 4.14
C GLN A 81 5.83 5.55 3.08
N ALA A 82 6.47 4.37 3.03
CA ALA A 82 7.47 4.05 2.01
C ALA A 82 6.89 4.06 0.58
N GLU A 83 5.65 3.60 0.40
CA GLU A 83 4.94 3.66 -0.89
C GLU A 83 4.63 5.11 -1.30
N LEU A 84 4.21 5.95 -0.36
CA LEU A 84 4.00 7.39 -0.57
C LEU A 84 5.30 8.12 -0.92
N GLU A 85 6.37 7.87 -0.18
CA GLU A 85 7.69 8.48 -0.43
C GLU A 85 8.27 8.04 -1.78
N SER A 86 8.13 6.77 -2.15
CA SER A 86 8.53 6.26 -3.47
C SER A 86 7.72 6.90 -4.61
N SER A 87 6.42 7.11 -4.39
CA SER A 87 5.53 7.79 -5.35
C SER A 87 5.86 9.28 -5.50
N MET A 88 6.27 9.94 -4.43
CA MET A 88 6.69 11.35 -4.46
C MET A 88 8.09 11.51 -5.09
N ALA A 89 9.02 10.61 -4.80
CA ALA A 89 10.35 10.60 -5.40
C ALA A 89 10.27 10.42 -6.93
N SER A 90 9.46 9.46 -7.40
CA SER A 90 9.26 9.23 -8.83
C SER A 90 8.58 10.41 -9.56
N GLN A 91 7.65 11.12 -8.91
CA GLN A 91 7.10 12.37 -9.47
C GLN A 91 8.13 13.50 -9.55
N ALA A 92 8.98 13.65 -8.53
CA ALA A 92 10.03 14.66 -8.52
C ALA A 92 11.09 14.39 -9.61
N GLU A 93 11.48 13.13 -9.80
CA GLU A 93 12.39 12.71 -10.87
C GLU A 93 11.78 12.93 -12.26
N LEU A 94 10.49 12.63 -12.44
CA LEU A 94 9.77 12.87 -13.69
C LEU A 94 9.71 14.37 -14.01
N ALA A 95 9.37 15.21 -13.02
CA ALA A 95 9.32 16.66 -13.18
C ALA A 95 10.70 17.25 -13.51
N SER A 96 11.77 16.77 -12.87
CA SER A 96 13.15 17.15 -13.16
C SER A 96 13.55 16.77 -14.59
N THR A 97 13.18 15.56 -15.03
CA THR A 97 13.48 15.07 -16.39
C THR A 97 12.73 15.87 -17.46
N ILE A 98 11.47 16.24 -17.22
CA ILE A 98 10.69 17.11 -18.11
C ILE A 98 11.33 18.49 -18.21
N ALA A 99 11.75 19.08 -17.08
CA ALA A 99 12.41 20.38 -17.07
C ALA A 99 13.76 20.37 -17.81
N LEU A 100 14.55 19.30 -17.68
CA LEU A 100 15.80 19.13 -18.43
C LEU A 100 15.54 18.99 -19.94
N ARG A 101 14.54 18.21 -20.35
CA ARG A 101 14.15 18.09 -21.77
C ARG A 101 13.72 19.42 -22.36
N ALA A 102 12.93 20.21 -21.64
CA ALA A 102 12.50 21.53 -22.11
C ALA A 102 13.67 22.51 -22.33
N LYS A 103 14.70 22.47 -21.46
CA LYS A 103 15.93 23.27 -21.63
C LYS A 103 16.78 22.79 -22.81
N LEU A 104 16.84 21.48 -23.04
CA LEU A 104 17.56 20.91 -24.18
C LEU A 104 16.87 21.27 -25.50
N THR A 105 15.54 21.21 -25.58
CA THR A 105 14.81 21.58 -26.80
C THR A 105 14.90 23.09 -27.11
N SER A 106 14.88 23.96 -26.10
CA SER A 106 15.11 25.40 -26.33
C SER A 106 16.53 25.69 -26.82
N SER A 107 17.54 25.03 -26.25
CA SER A 107 18.94 25.16 -26.72
C SER A 107 19.16 24.56 -28.12
N SER A 108 18.41 23.51 -28.47
CA SER A 108 18.48 22.87 -29.79
C SER A 108 17.82 23.72 -30.87
N ALA A 109 16.75 24.46 -30.55
CA ALA A 109 16.09 25.37 -31.49
C ALA A 109 17.02 26.52 -31.91
N GLU A 110 17.74 27.10 -30.94
CA GLU A 110 18.74 28.16 -31.19
C GLU A 110 19.91 27.65 -32.04
N ASN A 111 20.36 26.42 -31.79
CA ASN A 111 21.44 25.80 -32.57
C ASN A 111 21.00 25.39 -34.00
N MET A 112 19.79 24.86 -34.18
CA MET A 112 19.31 24.41 -35.50
C MET A 112 19.07 25.58 -36.46
N GLU A 113 18.59 26.72 -35.96
CA GLU A 113 18.44 27.97 -36.72
C GLU A 113 19.81 28.51 -37.19
N SER A 114 20.87 28.31 -36.40
CA SER A 114 22.23 28.72 -36.75
C SER A 114 22.95 27.74 -37.69
N ILE A 115 22.61 26.45 -37.65
CA ILE A 115 23.17 25.41 -38.54
C ILE A 115 22.54 25.49 -39.94
N ASN A 116 21.22 25.67 -40.04
CA ASN A 116 20.51 25.77 -41.33
C ASN A 116 20.92 27.00 -42.15
N ARG A 117 21.36 28.10 -41.51
CA ARG A 117 21.94 29.25 -42.22
C ARG A 117 23.34 29.00 -42.79
N LYS A 118 24.04 27.96 -42.34
CA LYS A 118 25.47 27.73 -42.65
C LYS A 118 25.74 26.55 -43.59
N ILE A 119 24.76 25.69 -43.86
CA ILE A 119 24.94 24.51 -44.70
C ILE A 119 24.16 24.70 -46.02
N GLY A 120 24.86 25.12 -47.06
CA GLY A 120 24.42 24.94 -48.44
C GLY A 120 24.52 23.46 -48.83
N THR A 121 23.43 22.91 -49.39
CA THR A 121 23.34 21.64 -50.12
C THR A 121 24.25 20.50 -49.65
N VAL A 122 23.85 19.79 -48.59
CA VAL A 122 24.36 18.44 -48.33
C VAL A 122 23.26 17.47 -48.76
N ILE A 123 23.49 16.83 -49.91
CA ILE A 123 22.73 15.63 -50.31
C ILE A 123 23.29 14.50 -49.44
N ALA A 124 22.46 13.95 -48.55
CA ALA A 124 22.80 12.71 -47.89
C ALA A 124 22.72 11.60 -48.94
N GLU A 125 23.81 10.87 -49.15
CA GLU A 125 23.75 9.61 -49.90
C GLU A 125 22.90 8.62 -49.10
N ASP A 126 21.83 8.11 -49.70
CA ASP A 126 20.99 7.08 -49.09
C ASP A 126 21.86 5.87 -48.72
N TYR A 127 21.90 5.58 -47.42
CA TYR A 127 22.41 4.31 -46.92
C TYR A 127 21.48 3.20 -47.43
N PRO A 128 22.00 2.06 -47.93
CA PRO A 128 21.12 0.98 -48.34
C PRO A 128 20.27 0.54 -47.15
N ASP A 129 18.96 0.44 -47.38
CA ASP A 129 18.03 -0.14 -46.41
C ASP A 129 18.60 -1.49 -45.96
N LEU A 130 18.95 -1.61 -44.67
CA LEU A 130 19.28 -2.91 -44.10
C LEU A 130 18.01 -3.75 -44.10
N GLN A 131 17.81 -4.53 -45.16
CA GLN A 131 16.63 -5.36 -45.36
C GLN A 131 16.49 -6.52 -44.35
N ASN A 132 17.44 -6.68 -43.42
CA ASN A 132 17.38 -7.72 -42.40
C ASN A 132 17.79 -7.14 -41.04
N SER A 133 16.80 -6.64 -40.29
CA SER A 133 16.98 -6.39 -38.86
C SER A 133 17.32 -7.71 -38.17
N VAL A 134 18.34 -7.72 -37.31
CA VAL A 134 18.68 -8.87 -36.43
C VAL A 134 17.48 -9.30 -35.57
N LEU A 135 16.53 -8.39 -35.34
CA LEU A 135 15.28 -8.66 -34.61
C LEU A 135 14.17 -9.28 -35.48
N ALA A 136 14.39 -9.42 -36.79
CA ALA A 136 13.46 -10.10 -37.70
C ALA A 136 13.74 -11.60 -37.79
N ASP A 137 14.83 -12.09 -37.20
CA ASP A 137 15.18 -13.50 -37.16
C ASP A 137 14.39 -14.22 -36.04
N ALA A 138 13.38 -14.99 -36.46
CA ALA A 138 12.52 -15.74 -35.56
C ALA A 138 13.26 -16.90 -34.87
N GLU A 139 14.32 -17.42 -35.47
CA GLU A 139 15.12 -18.52 -34.91
C GLU A 139 15.98 -18.03 -33.74
N LEU A 140 16.55 -16.83 -33.88
CA LEU A 140 17.30 -16.16 -32.81
C LEU A 140 16.40 -15.79 -31.63
N CYS A 141 15.19 -15.27 -31.90
CA CYS A 141 14.22 -14.93 -30.86
C CYS A 141 13.70 -16.16 -30.11
N ALA A 142 13.53 -17.29 -30.79
CA ALA A 142 13.07 -18.53 -30.17
C ALA A 142 14.14 -19.20 -29.28
N SER A 143 15.42 -18.95 -29.52
CA SER A 143 16.52 -19.49 -28.69
C SER A 143 16.65 -18.82 -27.31
N LEU A 144 15.97 -17.69 -27.10
CA LEU A 144 16.01 -16.89 -25.88
C LEU A 144 14.87 -17.21 -24.89
N THR A 145 14.02 -18.18 -25.22
CA THR A 145 12.93 -18.72 -24.38
C THR A 145 13.12 -20.20 -24.12
#